data_AF-A0AAU5W0V5-F1
#
_entry.id   AF-A0AAU5W0V5-F1
#
_cell.length_a   1.000
_cell.length_b   1.000
_cell.length_c   1.000
_cell.angle_alpha   90.00
_cell.angle_beta   90.00
_cell.angle_gamma   90.00
#
_symmetry.space_group_name_H-M   'P 1'
#
loop_
_entity.id
_entity.type
_entity.pdbx_description
1 polymer ?
#
loop_
_entity_poly.entity_id
_entity_poly.type
_entity_poly.pdbx_seq_one_letter_code
_entity_poly.pdbx_strand_id
1 'polypeptide(L)'
;MQWTNLNEQTVYENRWFRVNLADVVLPDGRHLDHFLIRLRAVAAATVVNDANEVLLLWRHRFITDSWGWELAAGVVEDGEDIAAAAAREMEEETGWRPGELHPLMTVEPANGLVDARHHLFWSREATYTGHPADDFESSRREWVPLKLVPDMIARGEIPAANMAAGLLMLHHMRLG
;
A
#
# COMPACT_ATOMS: atom_id res chain seq x y z
N MET A 1 11.96 10.78 -23.65
CA MET A 1 11.98 12.21 -23.27
C MET A 1 12.25 12.25 -21.77
N GLN A 2 13.35 12.83 -21.30
CA GLN A 2 13.74 12.83 -19.88
C GLN A 2 13.80 14.26 -19.36
N TRP A 3 13.16 14.54 -18.23
CA TRP A 3 13.22 15.85 -17.59
C TRP A 3 14.30 15.82 -16.51
N THR A 4 14.98 16.94 -16.29
CA THR A 4 16.03 17.07 -15.26
C THR A 4 15.54 18.01 -14.17
N ASN A 5 15.54 17.53 -12.93
CA ASN A 5 15.28 18.36 -11.76
C ASN A 5 16.57 19.08 -11.35
N LEU A 6 16.55 20.41 -11.33
CA LEU A 6 17.70 21.24 -10.95
C LEU A 6 17.70 21.55 -9.46
N ASN A 7 16.53 21.82 -8.88
CA ASN A 7 16.36 22.18 -7.48
C ASN A 7 14.91 21.97 -7.02
N GLU A 8 14.74 21.76 -5.72
CA GLU A 8 13.44 21.70 -5.04
C GLU A 8 13.39 22.69 -3.88
N GLN A 9 12.28 23.41 -3.78
CA GLN A 9 11.96 24.26 -2.64
C GLN A 9 10.75 23.69 -1.89
N THR A 10 10.92 23.39 -0.60
CA THR A 10 9.79 23.05 0.28
C THR A 10 8.88 24.27 0.45
N VAL A 11 7.62 24.15 0.06
CA VAL A 11 6.60 25.21 0.24
C VAL A 11 5.69 24.94 1.45
N TYR A 12 5.58 23.68 1.88
CA TYR A 12 4.86 23.26 3.08
C TYR A 12 5.42 21.93 3.61
N GLU A 13 5.48 21.78 4.93
CA GLU A 13 5.94 20.58 5.60
C GLU A 13 5.18 20.34 6.90
N ASN A 14 4.89 19.07 7.18
CA ASN A 14 4.45 18.60 8.48
C ASN A 14 5.08 17.22 8.76
N ARG A 15 4.67 16.58 9.85
CA ARG A 15 5.22 15.26 10.25
C ARG A 15 4.95 14.11 9.28
N TRP A 16 4.00 14.27 8.35
CA TRP A 16 3.58 13.20 7.44
C TRP A 16 4.12 13.39 6.02
N PHE A 17 4.24 14.64 5.55
CA PHE A 17 4.58 14.92 4.16
C PHE A 17 5.22 16.31 3.96
N ARG A 18 5.90 16.45 2.82
CA ARG A 18 6.38 17.74 2.30
C ARG A 18 5.80 18.00 0.92
N VAL A 19 5.42 19.25 0.67
CA VAL A 19 5.07 19.74 -0.66
C VAL A 19 6.23 20.57 -1.17
N ASN A 20 6.76 20.20 -2.32
CA ASN A 20 7.91 20.86 -2.93
C ASN A 20 7.53 21.44 -4.29
N LEU A 21 8.12 22.59 -4.62
CA LEU A 21 8.15 23.17 -5.96
C LEU A 21 9.50 22.87 -6.59
N ALA A 22 9.52 22.13 -7.69
CA ALA A 22 10.73 21.77 -8.44
C ALA A 22 10.91 22.66 -9.67
N ASP A 23 12.14 23.12 -9.92
CA ASP A 23 12.55 23.70 -11.21
C ASP A 23 13.06 22.56 -12.10
N VAL A 24 12.33 22.28 -13.19
CA VAL A 24 12.63 21.18 -14.11
C VAL A 24 12.94 21.67 -15.51
N VAL A 25 13.95 21.06 -16.13
CA VAL A 25 14.38 21.33 -17.51
C VAL A 25 13.91 20.22 -18.44
N LEU A 26 13.24 20.62 -19.53
CA LEU A 26 12.79 19.73 -20.59
C LEU A 26 13.94 19.47 -21.59
N PRO A 27 13.87 18.41 -22.41
CA PRO A 27 14.89 18.13 -23.43
C PRO A 27 15.12 19.25 -24.45
N ASP A 28 14.17 20.16 -24.63
CA ASP A 28 14.29 21.33 -25.51
C ASP A 28 14.83 22.59 -24.80
N GLY A 29 15.25 22.46 -23.55
CA GLY A 29 15.83 23.54 -22.74
C GLY A 29 14.82 24.45 -22.05
N ARG A 30 13.51 24.23 -22.21
CA ARG A 30 12.50 24.98 -21.45
C ARG A 30 12.52 24.61 -19.97
N HIS A 31 12.30 25.60 -19.13
CA HIS A 31 12.09 25.44 -17.69
C HIS A 31 10.60 25.43 -17.37
N LEU A 32 10.19 24.57 -16.43
CA LEU A 32 8.85 24.53 -15.86
C LEU A 32 8.95 24.40 -14.34
N ASP A 33 7.96 24.99 -13.66
CA ASP A 33 7.70 24.73 -12.26
C ASP A 33 6.82 23.48 -12.12
N HIS A 34 7.19 22.56 -11.24
CA HIS A 34 6.43 21.33 -10.99
C HIS A 34 6.24 21.08 -9.49
N PHE A 35 4.99 21.00 -9.02
CA PHE A 35 4.70 20.60 -7.65
C PHE A 35 4.82 19.08 -7.46
N LEU A 36 5.41 18.66 -6.35
CA LEU A 36 5.47 17.25 -5.95
C LEU A 36 5.27 17.11 -4.45
N ILE A 37 4.83 15.93 -4.02
CA ILE A 37 4.65 15.59 -2.61
C ILE A 37 5.66 14.50 -2.25
N ARG A 38 6.51 14.78 -1.25
CA ARG A 38 7.43 13.81 -0.68
C ARG A 38 6.75 13.06 0.46
N LEU A 39 6.65 11.75 0.34
CA LEU A 39 6.07 10.84 1.32
C LEU A 39 7.06 9.72 1.67
N ARG A 40 6.86 9.12 2.84
CA ARG A 40 7.56 7.87 3.19
C ARG A 40 7.00 6.70 2.38
N ALA A 41 7.81 5.66 2.22
CA ALA A 41 7.36 4.41 1.64
C ALA A 41 6.29 3.75 2.52
N VAL A 42 5.42 2.96 1.88
CA VAL A 42 4.37 2.18 2.53
C VAL A 42 4.70 0.71 2.36
N ALA A 43 4.58 -0.06 3.43
CA ALA A 43 4.67 -1.50 3.41
C ALA A 43 3.28 -2.10 3.66
N ALA A 44 2.92 -3.12 2.89
CA ALA A 44 1.65 -3.81 3.00
C ALA A 44 1.83 -5.32 2.98
N ALA A 45 1.06 -6.05 3.75
CA ALA A 45 1.11 -7.51 3.79
C ALA A 45 -0.26 -8.15 3.98
N THR A 46 -0.34 -9.42 3.61
CA THR A 46 -1.47 -10.30 3.89
C THR A 46 -1.00 -11.75 3.97
N VAL A 47 -1.91 -12.66 4.32
CA VAL A 47 -1.71 -14.10 4.27
C VAL A 47 -2.73 -14.73 3.34
N VAL A 48 -2.29 -15.70 2.55
CA VAL A 48 -3.17 -16.58 1.77
C VAL A 48 -3.08 -17.99 2.34
N ASN A 49 -4.18 -18.46 2.92
CA ASN A 49 -4.24 -19.78 3.54
C ASN A 49 -4.35 -20.91 2.51
N ASP A 50 -4.34 -22.16 2.98
CA ASP A 50 -4.45 -23.36 2.12
C ASP A 50 -5.82 -23.49 1.42
N ALA A 51 -6.86 -22.82 1.91
CA ALA A 51 -8.17 -22.73 1.26
C ALA A 51 -8.21 -21.66 0.14
N ASN A 52 -7.08 -21.00 -0.15
CA ASN A 52 -6.98 -19.84 -1.06
C ASN A 52 -7.89 -18.69 -0.64
N GLU A 53 -7.98 -18.44 0.66
CA GLU A 53 -8.60 -17.25 1.23
C GLU A 53 -7.50 -16.27 1.65
N VAL A 54 -7.71 -15.00 1.34
CA VAL A 54 -6.84 -13.89 1.69
C VAL A 54 -7.41 -13.15 2.90
N LEU A 55 -6.56 -12.80 3.85
CA LEU A 55 -6.97 -11.99 5.00
C LEU A 55 -7.06 -10.51 4.60
N LEU A 56 -8.26 -9.92 4.72
CA LEU A 56 -8.52 -8.53 4.33
C LEU A 56 -9.16 -7.73 5.46
N LEU A 57 -8.90 -6.43 5.42
CA LEU A 57 -9.49 -5.42 6.29
C LEU A 57 -10.61 -4.68 5.56
N TRP A 58 -11.78 -4.55 6.17
CA TRP A 58 -12.86 -3.67 5.70
C TRP A 58 -12.83 -2.36 6.47
N ARG A 59 -12.46 -1.27 5.80
CA ARG A 59 -12.31 0.04 6.45
C ARG A 59 -12.90 1.18 5.63
N HIS A 60 -13.26 2.25 6.34
CA HIS A 60 -13.68 3.51 5.77
C HIS A 60 -12.47 4.44 5.64
N ARG A 61 -12.26 4.98 4.45
CA ARG A 61 -11.28 6.04 4.22
C ARG A 61 -12.05 7.36 4.19
N PHE A 62 -11.91 8.16 5.26
CA PHE A 62 -12.66 9.42 5.39
C PHE A 62 -12.36 10.45 4.29
N ILE A 63 -11.15 10.42 3.71
CA ILE A 63 -10.72 11.36 2.68
C ILE A 63 -11.55 11.22 1.40
N THR A 64 -11.82 9.97 0.99
CA THR A 64 -12.60 9.64 -0.20
C THR A 64 -14.04 9.31 0.11
N ASP A 65 -14.41 9.30 1.39
CA ASP A 65 -15.70 8.83 1.92
C ASP A 65 -16.11 7.47 1.36
N SER A 66 -15.19 6.52 1.37
CA SER A 66 -15.39 5.22 0.74
C SER A 66 -15.09 4.08 1.70
N TRP A 67 -15.93 3.05 1.64
CA TRP A 67 -15.63 1.75 2.24
C TRP A 67 -14.91 0.85 1.23
N GLY A 68 -13.95 0.07 1.71
CA GLY A 68 -13.22 -0.84 0.84
C GLY A 68 -12.48 -1.94 1.59
N TRP A 69 -12.21 -3.02 0.88
CA TRP A 69 -11.30 -4.07 1.27
C TRP A 69 -9.87 -3.67 0.95
N GLU A 70 -9.00 -3.85 1.94
CA GLU A 70 -7.58 -3.52 1.83
C GLU A 70 -6.71 -4.61 2.48
N LEU A 71 -5.46 -4.67 2.05
CA LEU A 71 -4.42 -5.37 2.81
C LEU A 71 -4.08 -4.56 4.07
N ALA A 72 -3.46 -5.23 5.04
CA ALA A 72 -2.84 -4.51 6.14
C ALA A 72 -1.67 -3.68 5.61
N ALA A 73 -1.57 -2.41 5.99
CA ALA A 73 -0.59 -1.50 5.40
C ALA A 73 -0.34 -0.24 6.24
N GLY A 74 0.93 0.12 6.36
CA GLY A 74 1.34 1.36 7.00
C GLY A 74 2.71 1.86 6.57
N VAL A 75 3.17 2.90 7.26
CA VAL A 75 4.37 3.65 6.86
C VAL A 75 5.62 2.89 7.31
N VAL A 76 6.63 2.83 6.43
CA VAL A 76 7.96 2.35 6.78
C VAL A 76 8.66 3.45 7.60
N GLU A 77 9.05 3.13 8.83
CA GLU A 77 9.75 4.07 9.70
C GLU A 77 11.22 4.26 9.29
N ASP A 78 11.83 5.37 9.72
CA ASP A 78 13.18 5.71 9.32
C ASP A 78 14.20 4.66 9.81
N GLY A 79 14.83 3.97 8.86
CA GLY A 79 15.79 2.89 9.15
C GLY A 79 15.16 1.51 9.39
N GLU A 80 13.83 1.40 9.29
CA GLU A 80 13.12 0.12 9.38
C GLU A 80 13.30 -0.69 8.08
N ASP A 81 13.49 -2.01 8.23
CA ASP A 81 13.45 -2.91 7.08
C ASP A 81 12.02 -3.00 6.53
N ILE A 82 11.86 -2.92 5.22
CA ILE A 82 10.54 -2.82 4.58
C ILE A 82 9.69 -4.09 4.83
N ALA A 83 10.30 -5.28 4.86
CA ALA A 83 9.58 -6.51 5.16
C ALA A 83 9.22 -6.59 6.65
N ALA A 84 10.09 -6.09 7.53
CA ALA A 84 9.79 -5.95 8.96
C ALA A 84 8.61 -5.01 9.21
N ALA A 85 8.56 -3.86 8.52
CA ALA A 85 7.43 -2.93 8.57
C ALA A 85 6.13 -3.63 8.12
N ALA A 86 6.17 -4.36 7.00
CA ALA A 86 5.01 -5.10 6.50
C ALA A 86 4.49 -6.14 7.52
N ALA A 87 5.42 -6.85 8.19
CA ALA A 87 5.07 -7.85 9.21
C ALA A 87 4.45 -7.21 10.46
N ARG A 88 5.03 -6.10 10.92
CA ARG A 88 4.55 -5.31 12.06
C ARG A 88 3.12 -4.82 11.81
N GLU A 89 2.90 -4.11 10.70
CA GLU A 89 1.58 -3.58 10.33
C GLU A 89 0.52 -4.69 10.21
N MET A 90 0.88 -5.83 9.62
CA MET A 90 -0.04 -6.96 9.54
C MET A 90 -0.41 -7.50 10.94
N GLU A 91 0.55 -7.66 11.85
CA GLU A 91 0.25 -8.11 13.21
C GLU A 91 -0.57 -7.07 13.99
N GLU A 92 -0.21 -5.78 13.91
CA GLU A 92 -0.86 -4.66 14.61
C GLU A 92 -2.32 -4.47 14.16
N GLU A 93 -2.59 -4.49 12.84
CA GLU A 93 -3.93 -4.22 12.30
C GLU A 93 -4.84 -5.46 12.30
N THR A 94 -4.29 -6.68 12.22
CA THR A 94 -5.09 -7.91 12.04
C THR A 94 -5.06 -8.85 13.25
N GLY A 95 -4.04 -8.78 14.12
CA GLY A 95 -3.78 -9.77 15.16
C GLY A 95 -3.13 -11.06 14.64
N TRP A 96 -2.73 -11.10 13.36
CA TRP A 96 -2.04 -12.23 12.74
C TRP A 96 -0.61 -11.87 12.39
N ARG A 97 0.34 -12.56 13.03
CA ARG A 97 1.76 -12.46 12.68
C ARG A 97 2.07 -13.31 11.47
N PRO A 98 2.57 -12.74 10.36
CA PRO A 98 2.94 -13.54 9.19
C PRO A 98 4.13 -14.47 9.50
N GLY A 99 4.18 -15.60 8.78
CA GLY A 99 5.39 -16.41 8.66
C GLY A 99 6.41 -15.75 7.73
N GLU A 100 7.08 -16.54 6.89
CA GLU A 100 7.98 -16.00 5.87
C GLU A 100 7.20 -15.06 4.93
N LEU A 101 7.67 -13.81 4.81
CA LEU A 101 7.12 -12.85 3.86
C LEU A 101 7.82 -12.99 2.52
N HIS A 102 7.02 -13.17 1.47
CA HIS A 102 7.46 -13.15 0.10
C HIS A 102 7.10 -11.81 -0.54
N PRO A 103 8.04 -11.13 -1.23
CA PRO A 103 7.72 -9.95 -2.02
C PRO A 103 6.66 -10.29 -3.07
N LEU A 104 5.61 -9.50 -3.14
CA LEU A 104 4.55 -9.62 -4.15
C LEU A 104 4.78 -8.64 -5.30
N MET A 105 4.89 -7.36 -4.96
CA MET A 105 5.07 -6.30 -5.94
C MET A 105 5.53 -4.99 -5.29
N THR A 106 6.09 -4.10 -6.09
CA THR A 106 6.31 -2.69 -5.71
C THR A 106 5.63 -1.81 -6.75
N VAL A 107 4.83 -0.85 -6.28
CA VAL A 107 4.09 0.08 -7.14
C VAL A 107 4.13 1.49 -6.61
N GLU A 108 3.96 2.45 -7.52
CA GLU A 108 3.92 3.88 -7.24
C GLU A 108 2.50 4.37 -7.56
N PRO A 109 1.59 4.49 -6.57
CA PRO A 109 0.17 4.75 -6.85
C PRO A 109 -0.10 6.08 -7.57
N ALA A 110 0.81 7.04 -7.44
CA ALA A 110 0.67 8.38 -8.01
C ALA A 110 2.02 8.95 -8.48
N ASN A 111 2.80 8.17 -9.26
CA ASN A 111 4.17 8.52 -9.69
C ASN A 111 4.35 9.84 -10.48
N GLY A 112 3.26 10.48 -10.92
CA GLY A 112 3.27 11.81 -11.50
C GLY A 112 3.25 12.96 -10.48
N LEU A 113 3.00 12.67 -9.20
CA LEU A 113 2.84 13.69 -8.15
C LEU A 113 3.56 13.33 -6.84
N VAL A 114 3.68 12.04 -6.52
CA VAL A 114 4.12 11.54 -5.21
C VAL A 114 5.19 10.46 -5.39
N ASP A 115 6.14 10.37 -4.46
CA ASP A 115 7.22 9.37 -4.44
C ASP A 115 7.02 8.25 -3.39
N ALA A 116 5.78 8.05 -2.93
CA ALA A 116 5.42 6.99 -2.01
C ALA A 116 5.41 5.63 -2.72
N ARG A 117 6.54 4.92 -2.64
CA ARG A 117 6.60 3.51 -3.06
C ARG A 117 5.76 2.65 -2.13
N HIS A 118 4.88 1.85 -2.68
CA HIS A 118 4.13 0.84 -1.94
C HIS A 118 4.74 -0.53 -2.22
N HIS A 119 5.26 -1.16 -1.17
CA HIS A 119 5.86 -2.49 -1.20
C HIS A 119 4.87 -3.50 -0.62
N LEU A 120 4.36 -4.40 -1.45
CA LEU A 120 3.39 -5.41 -1.05
C LEU A 120 4.09 -6.75 -0.87
N PHE A 121 3.74 -7.44 0.22
CA PHE A 121 4.22 -8.77 0.58
C PHE A 121 3.03 -9.69 0.84
N TRP A 122 3.31 -10.98 0.89
CA TRP A 122 2.35 -11.96 1.36
C TRP A 122 3.05 -13.11 2.06
N SER A 123 2.32 -13.84 2.89
CA SER A 123 2.78 -15.10 3.48
C SER A 123 1.82 -16.25 3.17
N ARG A 124 2.35 -17.48 3.22
CA ARG A 124 1.56 -18.71 3.13
C ARG A 124 0.90 -19.10 4.45
N GLU A 125 1.45 -18.59 5.55
CA GLU A 125 1.03 -18.94 6.89
C GLU A 125 1.09 -17.72 7.80
N ALA A 126 0.26 -17.73 8.83
CA ALA A 126 0.28 -16.72 9.87
C ALA A 126 -0.16 -17.36 11.19
N THR A 127 0.38 -16.84 12.28
CA THR A 127 -0.03 -17.24 13.64
C THR A 127 -0.92 -16.14 14.21
N TYR A 128 -2.09 -16.51 14.73
CA TYR A 128 -2.92 -15.57 15.47
C TYR A 128 -2.30 -15.30 16.84
N THR A 129 -2.00 -14.03 17.14
CA THR A 129 -1.26 -13.63 18.34
C THR A 129 -2.13 -12.89 19.35
N GLY A 130 -3.35 -12.52 18.97
CA GLY A 130 -4.34 -11.93 19.87
C GLY A 130 -5.18 -10.86 19.20
N HIS A 131 -5.89 -10.09 20.01
CA HIS A 131 -6.63 -8.94 19.51
C HIS A 131 -5.66 -7.89 18.94
N PRO A 132 -5.93 -7.33 17.75
CA PRO A 132 -5.07 -6.32 17.12
C PRO A 132 -4.87 -5.10 18.02
N ALA A 133 -3.67 -4.52 17.98
CA ALA A 133 -3.38 -3.27 18.68
C ALA A 133 -4.14 -2.09 18.06
N ASP A 134 -4.25 -2.12 16.72
CA ASP A 134 -4.89 -1.07 15.93
C ASP A 134 -6.29 -1.52 15.46
N ASP A 135 -7.08 -2.03 16.41
CA ASP A 135 -8.43 -2.53 16.14
C ASP A 135 -9.32 -1.44 15.49
N PHE A 136 -9.11 -0.19 15.87
CA PHE A 136 -9.88 0.98 15.43
C PHE A 136 -9.70 1.35 13.96
N GLU A 137 -8.68 0.83 13.28
CA GLU A 137 -8.37 1.18 11.88
C GLU A 137 -9.21 0.40 10.86
N SER A 138 -9.96 -0.63 11.30
CA SER A 138 -10.88 -1.35 10.44
C SER A 138 -12.10 -1.88 11.21
N SER A 139 -13.22 -1.96 10.52
CA SER A 139 -14.47 -2.45 11.13
C SER A 139 -14.60 -3.97 11.07
N ARG A 140 -13.93 -4.62 10.11
CA ARG A 140 -13.96 -6.09 9.96
C ARG A 140 -12.62 -6.61 9.45
N ARG A 141 -12.29 -7.82 9.87
CA ARG A 141 -11.13 -8.62 9.45
C ARG A 141 -11.66 -9.97 9.01
N GLU A 142 -11.57 -10.27 7.71
CA GLU A 142 -12.23 -11.44 7.15
C GLU A 142 -11.29 -12.21 6.23
N TRP A 143 -11.43 -13.54 6.28
CA TRP A 143 -10.87 -14.43 5.27
C TRP A 143 -11.79 -14.41 4.05
N VAL A 144 -11.27 -13.89 2.94
CA VAL A 144 -12.04 -13.71 1.71
C VAL A 144 -11.50 -14.66 0.64
N PRO A 145 -12.33 -15.50 0.02
CA PRO A 145 -11.87 -16.36 -1.07
C PRO A 145 -11.28 -15.55 -2.22
N LEU A 146 -10.03 -15.84 -2.61
CA LEU A 146 -9.32 -15.10 -3.66
C LEU A 146 -10.10 -15.07 -4.98
N LYS A 147 -10.83 -16.14 -5.29
CA LYS A 147 -11.67 -16.24 -6.50
C LYS A 147 -12.72 -15.13 -6.64
N LEU A 148 -13.08 -14.45 -5.56
CA LEU A 148 -14.06 -13.36 -5.56
C LEU A 148 -13.43 -12.01 -5.92
N VAL A 149 -12.09 -11.88 -5.85
CA VAL A 149 -11.37 -10.61 -6.04
C VAL A 149 -11.75 -9.89 -7.34
N PRO A 150 -11.79 -10.54 -8.53
CA PRO A 150 -12.16 -9.83 -9.76
C PRO A 150 -13.55 -9.21 -9.69
N ASP A 151 -14.54 -9.94 -9.15
CA ASP A 151 -15.90 -9.45 -9.01
C ASP A 151 -16.02 -8.36 -7.95
N MET A 152 -15.26 -8.45 -6.86
CA MET A 152 -15.18 -7.40 -5.82
C MET A 152 -14.63 -6.09 -6.40
N ILE A 153 -13.57 -6.17 -7.21
CA ILE A 153 -13.02 -5.00 -7.92
C ILE A 153 -14.07 -4.42 -8.88
N ALA A 154 -14.75 -5.27 -9.65
CA ALA A 154 -15.79 -4.83 -10.58
C ALA A 154 -16.98 -4.14 -9.87
N ARG A 155 -17.29 -4.53 -8.63
CA ARG A 155 -18.30 -3.87 -7.78
C ARG A 155 -17.80 -2.62 -7.05
N GLY A 156 -16.51 -2.27 -7.18
CA GLY A 156 -15.91 -1.12 -6.51
C GLY A 156 -15.62 -1.36 -5.02
N GLU A 157 -15.59 -2.61 -4.57
CA GLU A 157 -15.35 -2.97 -3.16
C GLU A 157 -13.86 -2.95 -2.79
N ILE A 158 -12.96 -2.79 -3.78
CA ILE A 158 -11.51 -2.62 -3.59
C ILE A 158 -11.11 -1.33 -4.34
N PRO A 159 -11.36 -0.14 -3.76
CA PRO A 159 -11.20 1.13 -4.48
C PRO A 159 -9.74 1.54 -4.66
N ALA A 160 -8.84 1.12 -3.74
CA ALA A 160 -7.43 1.47 -3.78
C ALA A 160 -6.69 0.66 -4.86
N ALA A 161 -6.13 1.34 -5.85
CA ALA A 161 -5.53 0.72 -7.03
C ALA A 161 -4.37 -0.24 -6.69
N ASN A 162 -3.53 0.10 -5.71
CA ASN A 162 -2.45 -0.76 -5.24
C ASN A 162 -3.00 -2.04 -4.59
N MET A 163 -4.10 -1.95 -3.85
CA MET A 163 -4.75 -3.11 -3.23
C MET A 163 -5.38 -4.00 -4.30
N ALA A 164 -6.09 -3.42 -5.27
CA ALA A 164 -6.65 -4.15 -6.40
C ALA A 164 -5.57 -4.88 -7.21
N ALA A 165 -4.45 -4.19 -7.52
CA ALA A 165 -3.35 -4.79 -8.26
C ALA A 165 -2.66 -5.93 -7.49
N GLY A 166 -2.42 -5.75 -6.18
CA GLY A 166 -1.88 -6.80 -5.31
C GLY A 166 -2.79 -8.02 -5.23
N LEU A 167 -4.08 -7.81 -5.04
CA LEU A 167 -5.05 -8.90 -4.95
C LEU A 167 -5.22 -9.63 -6.28
N LEU A 168 -5.19 -8.93 -7.42
CA LEU A 168 -5.19 -9.57 -8.74
C LEU A 168 -3.90 -10.36 -8.99
N MET A 169 -2.74 -9.88 -8.54
CA MET A 169 -1.49 -10.63 -8.61
C MET A 169 -1.57 -11.90 -7.76
N LEU A 170 -2.09 -11.82 -6.53
CA LEU A 170 -2.30 -12.99 -5.68
C LEU A 170 -3.31 -13.97 -6.29
N HIS A 171 -4.42 -13.47 -6.82
CA HIS A 171 -5.39 -14.27 -7.55
C HIS A 171 -4.69 -15.03 -8.68
N HIS A 172 -3.91 -14.33 -9.51
CA HIS A 172 -3.21 -14.95 -10.63
C HIS A 172 -2.20 -16.02 -10.19
N MET A 173 -1.36 -15.69 -9.20
CA MET A 173 -0.33 -16.59 -8.68
C MET A 173 -0.91 -17.86 -8.02
N ARG A 174 -2.10 -17.76 -7.42
CA ARG A 174 -2.71 -18.85 -6.64
C ARG A 174 -3.74 -19.65 -7.41
N LEU A 175 -4.43 -19.04 -8.37
CA LEU A 175 -5.60 -19.62 -9.05
C LEU A 175 -5.46 -19.73 -10.58
N GLY A 176 -4.52 -19.02 -11.21
CA GLY A 176 -4.26 -19.05 -12.67
C GLY A 176 -4.77 -17.87 -13.45
#